data_AF-A0A7Y1QDU3-F1
#
_entry.id   AF-A0A7Y1QDU3-F1
#
_cell.length_a   1.000
_cell.length_b   1.000
_cell.length_c   1.000
_cell.angle_alpha   90.00
_cell.angle_beta   90.00
_cell.angle_gamma   90.00
#
_symmetry.space_group_name_H-M   'P 1'
#
loop_
_entity.id
_entity.type
_entity.pdbx_description
1 polymer ?
#
loop_
_entity_poly.entity_id
_entity_poly.type
_entity_poly.pdbx_seq_one_letter_code
_entity_poly.pdbx_strand_id
1 'polypeptide(L)' 'MKTVKFDATVLTVGQRRRLAEQQQVRSCFINPILAHQVDQTLKAVDELKEQGTKPERIWFVERQGAGTISVAEWMGF' A
#
# COMPACT_ATOMS: atom_id res chain seq x y z
N MET A 1 29.83 -15.57 33.83
CA MET A 1 28.78 -14.88 33.04
C MET A 1 29.31 -13.51 32.63
N LYS A 2 29.26 -13.14 31.34
CA LYS A 2 29.63 -11.80 30.88
C LYS A 2 28.38 -10.93 30.87
N THR A 3 28.35 -9.87 31.69
CA THR A 3 27.24 -8.91 31.70
C THR A 3 27.34 -8.06 30.45
N VAL A 4 26.45 -8.29 29.48
CA VAL A 4 26.34 -7.45 28.28
C VAL A 4 25.56 -6.20 28.69
N LYS A 5 26.21 -5.04 28.68
CA LYS A 5 25.53 -3.76 28.89
C LYS A 5 24.78 -3.40 27.60
N PHE A 6 23.48 -3.15 27.74
CA PHE A 6 22.65 -2.65 26.66
C PHE A 6 22.63 -1.12 26.77
N ASP A 7 23.61 -0.46 26.16
CA ASP A 7 23.56 0.99 26.05
C ASP A 7 22.47 1.33 25.04
N ALA A 8 21.39 1.96 25.51
CA ALA A 8 20.29 2.39 24.67
C ALA A 8 20.87 3.19 23.50
N THR A 9 20.70 2.69 22.28
CA THR A 9 21.21 3.30 21.06
C THR A 9 20.54 4.67 20.89
N VAL A 10 21.23 5.70 21.37
CA VAL A 10 20.80 7.08 21.17
C VAL A 10 20.78 7.32 19.67
N LEU A 11 19.61 7.68 19.14
CA LEU A 11 19.47 7.99 17.72
C LEU A 11 20.48 9.08 17.34
N THR A 12 21.26 8.80 16.31
CA THR A 12 22.17 9.78 15.70
C THR A 12 21.35 10.97 15.18
N VAL A 13 22.00 12.11 14.98
CA VAL A 13 21.35 13.33 14.47
C VAL A 13 20.61 13.07 13.15
N GLY A 14 21.21 12.30 12.24
CA GLY A 14 20.58 11.91 10.98
C GLY A 14 19.36 11.00 11.15
N GLN A 15 19.39 10.06 12.10
CA GLN A 15 18.24 9.21 12.40
C GLN A 15 17.08 10.01 13.01
N ARG A 16 17.37 10.97 13.89
CA ARG A 16 16.35 11.87 14.45
C ARG A 16 15.70 12.72 13.36
N ARG A 17 16.49 13.24 12.42
CA ARG A 17 15.96 14.04 11.29
C ARG A 17 15.01 13.22 10.42
N ARG A 18 15.42 12.01 10.03
CA ARG A 18 14.56 11.09 9.26
C ARG A 18 13.28 10.71 10.02
N LEU A 19 13.37 10.49 11.33
CA LEU A 19 12.21 10.19 12.16
C LEU A 19 11.22 11.38 12.19
N ALA A 20 11.72 12.60 12.32
CA ALA A 20 10.90 13.82 12.28
C ALA A 20 10.24 14.02 10.91
N GLU A 21 10.99 13.84 9.82
CA GLU A 21 10.47 13.88 8.44
C GLU A 21 9.34 12.84 8.25
N GLN A 22 9.56 11.59 8.72
CA GLN A 22 8.54 10.55 8.66
C GLN A 22 7.30 10.86 9.50
N GLN A 23 7.46 11.41 10.70
CA GLN A 23 6.34 11.80 11.56
C GLN A 23 5.51 12.92 10.94
N GLN A 24 6.16 13.90 10.32
CA GLN A 24 5.48 14.98 9.62
C GLN A 24 4.67 14.46 8.43
N VAL A 25 5.26 13.59 7.61
CA VAL A 25 4.61 13.04 6.40
C VAL A 25 3.54 11.99 6.73
N ARG A 26 3.63 11.29 7.87
CA ARG A 26 2.61 10.30 8.29
C ARG A 26 1.19 10.85 8.30
N SER A 27 1.01 12.09 8.75
CA SER A 27 -0.30 12.76 8.75
C SER A 27 -0.85 13.01 7.34
N CYS A 28 0.03 13.26 6.36
CA CYS A 28 -0.32 13.39 4.95
C CYS A 28 -0.52 12.03 4.26
N PHE A 29 0.18 10.99 4.74
CA PHE A 29 0.17 9.65 4.12
C PHE A 29 -1.03 8.81 4.56
N ILE A 30 -1.48 8.95 5.82
CA ILE A 30 -2.76 8.42 6.27
C ILE A 30 -3.84 9.39 5.79
N ASN A 31 -4.12 9.33 4.49
CA ASN A 31 -5.19 10.12 3.91
C ASN A 31 -6.52 9.60 4.48
N PRO A 32 -7.23 10.37 5.32
CA PRO A 32 -8.48 9.93 5.93
C PRO A 32 -9.54 9.61 4.88
N ILE A 33 -9.45 10.23 3.70
CA ILE A 33 -10.32 9.97 2.55
C ILE A 33 -10.04 8.59 1.97
N LEU A 34 -8.76 8.19 1.84
CA LEU A 34 -8.42 6.84 1.35
C LEU A 34 -8.88 5.77 2.34
N ALA A 35 -8.67 5.98 3.64
CA ALA A 35 -9.16 5.04 4.66
C ALA A 35 -10.68 4.90 4.61
N HIS A 36 -11.40 6.02 4.50
CA HIS A 36 -12.85 6.03 4.37
C HIS A 36 -13.34 5.31 3.10
N GLN A 37 -12.67 5.55 1.96
CA GLN A 37 -12.99 4.89 0.69
C GLN A 37 -12.79 3.38 0.76
N VAL A 38 -11.72 2.91 1.42
CA VAL A 38 -11.49 1.48 1.63
C VAL A 38 -12.60 0.88 2.48
N ASP A 39 -12.96 1.50 3.60
CA ASP A 39 -14.04 1.01 4.47
C ASP A 39 -15.39 0.95 3.74
N GLN A 40 -15.71 1.97 2.94
CA GLN A 40 -16.92 1.98 2.12
C GLN A 40 -16.92 0.85 1.07
N THR A 41 -15.77 0.64 0.43
CA THR A 41 -15.64 -0.41 -0.60
C THR A 41 -15.79 -1.80 0.02
N LEU A 42 -15.18 -2.05 1.18
CA LEU A 42 -15.28 -3.33 1.88
C LEU A 42 -16.73 -3.62 2.28
N LYS A 43 -17.47 -2.63 2.81
CA LYS A 43 -18.89 -2.78 3.13
C LYS A 43 -19.74 -3.14 1.91
N ALA A 44 -19.54 -2.44 0.79
CA ALA A 44 -20.27 -2.74 -0.44
C ALA A 44 -19.97 -4.16 -0.96
N VAL A 45 -18.72 -4.62 -0.86
CA VAL A 45 -18.33 -5.99 -1.23
C VAL A 45 -19.00 -7.02 -0.33
N ASP A 46 -19.06 -6.77 0.98
CA ASP A 46 -19.69 -7.71 1.91
C ASP A 46 -21.21 -7.77 1.74
N GLU A 47 -21.88 -6.63 1.48
CA GLU A 47 -23.31 -6.60 1.12
C GLU A 47 -23.59 -7.42 -0.17
N LEU A 48 -22.72 -7.32 -1.18
CA LEU A 48 -22.84 -8.08 -2.42
C LEU A 48 -22.63 -9.59 -2.24
N LYS A 49 -21.76 -9.99 -1.29
CA LYS A 49 -21.56 -11.40 -0.91
C LYS A 49 -22.80 -11.96 -0.22
N GLU A 50 -23.35 -11.23 0.75
CA GLU A 50 -24.55 -11.65 1.49
C GLU A 50 -25.79 -11.79 0.58
N GLN A 51 -25.87 -10.97 -0.48
CA GLN A 51 -26.93 -11.05 -1.50
C GLN A 51 -26.79 -12.27 -2.44
N GLY A 52 -25.76 -13.10 -2.31
CA GLY A 52 -25.62 -14.36 -3.06
C GLY A 52 -25.32 -14.16 -4.55
N THR A 53 -24.84 -12.98 -4.94
CA THR A 53 -24.53 -12.68 -6.34
C THR A 53 -23.34 -13.53 -6.79
N LYS A 54 -23.52 -14.37 -7.82
CA LYS A 54 -22.43 -15.20 -8.36
C LYS A 54 -21.25 -14.31 -8.77
N PRO A 55 -20.02 -14.58 -8.28
CA PRO A 55 -18.84 -13.75 -8.54
C PRO A 55 -18.49 -13.64 -10.04
N GLU A 56 -18.96 -14.58 -10.85
CA GLU A 56 -18.78 -14.62 -12.31
C GLU A 56 -19.31 -13.38 -13.06
N ARG A 57 -20.20 -12.58 -12.46
CA ARG A 57 -20.71 -11.32 -13.04
C ARG A 57 -19.99 -10.05 -12.59
N ILE A 58 -19.12 -10.15 -11.58
CA ILE A 58 -18.48 -9.00 -10.91
C ILE A 58 -17.06 -8.78 -11.45
N TRP A 59 -16.36 -9.87 -11.80
CA TRP A 59 -14.99 -9.80 -12.31
C TRP A 59 -15.00 -9.93 -13.83
N PHE A 60 -15.17 -8.81 -14.53
CA PHE A 60 -14.90 -8.73 -15.96
C PHE A 60 -13.62 -7.96 -16.19
N VAL A 61 -12.82 -8.39 -17.17
CA VAL A 61 -11.66 -7.62 -17.63
C VAL A 61 -12.20 -6.36 -18.30
N GLU A 62 -12.19 -5.24 -17.58
CA GLU A 62 -12.64 -3.94 -18.10
C GLU A 62 -11.74 -3.47 -19.26
N ARG A 63 -10.43 -3.72 -19.15
CA ARG A 63 -9.46 -3.41 -20.19
C ARG A 63 -8.21 -4.28 -20.08
N GLN A 64 -7.88 -4.99 -21.15
CA GLN A 64 -6.52 -5.50 -21.36
C GLN A 64 -5.72 -4.40 -22.05
N GLY A 65 -4.85 -3.73 -21.30
CA GLY A 65 -3.83 -2.87 -21.87
C GLY A 65 -2.60 -3.72 -22.20
N ALA A 66 -2.15 -3.70 -23.46
CA ALA A 66 -0.75 -3.99 -23.71
C ALA A 66 0.06 -2.91 -22.99
N GLY A 67 1.04 -3.31 -22.17
CA GLY A 67 1.95 -2.37 -21.53
C GLY A 67 2.73 -1.55 -22.56
N THR A 68 3.60 -0.66 -22.09
CA THR A 68 4.57 -0.04 -22.99
C THR A 68 5.50 -1.14 -23.49
N ILE A 69 5.47 -1.41 -24.80
CA ILE A 69 6.37 -2.36 -25.45
C ILE A 69 7.80 -2.00 -25.04
N SER A 70 8.55 -2.96 -24.53
CA SER A 70 9.96 -2.75 -24.22
C SER A 70 10.74 -2.45 -25.52
N VAL A 71 11.83 -1.70 -25.46
CA VAL A 71 12.64 -1.41 -26.67
C VAL A 71 13.11 -2.71 -27.35
N ALA A 72 13.36 -3.76 -26.56
CA ALA A 72 13.72 -5.09 -27.06
C ALA A 72 12.57 -5.71 -27.89
N GLU A 73 11.36 -5.76 -27.33
CA GLU A 73 10.18 -6.26 -28.06
C GLU A 73 9.84 -5.42 -29.29
N TRP A 74 10.04 -4.09 -29.26
CA TRP A 74 9.82 -3.22 -30.43
C TRP A 74 10.80 -3.54 -31.57
N MET A 75 12.03 -3.91 -31.21
CA MET A 75 13.10 -4.27 -32.14
C MET A 75 13.07 -5.76 -32.55
N GLY A 76 12.12 -6.55 -32.04
CA GLY A 76 11.95 -7.96 -32.37
C GLY A 76 12.95 -8.90 -31.70
N PHE A 77 13.49 -8.52 -30.53
CA PHE A 77 14.35 -9.37 -29.68
C PHE A 77 13.56 -10.08 -28.57
#